data_AF-A0A562L1J0-F1
#
_entry.id   AF-A0A562L1J0-F1
#
_cell.length_a   1.000
_cell.length_b   1.000
_cell.length_c   1.000
_cell.angle_alpha   90.00
_cell.angle_beta   90.00
_cell.angle_gamma   90.00
#
_symmetry.space_group_name_H-M   'P 1'
#
loop_
_entity.id
_entity.type
_entity.pdbx_description
1 polymer ?
#
loop_
_entity_poly.entity_id
_entity_poly.type
_entity_poly.pdbx_seq_one_letter_code
_entity_poly.pdbx_strand_id
1 'polypeptide(L)'
;MTGTSPSDFAKRLDKTADDTEALLGRLLSDDILHDEIARPKRLMDAMRYSSLNGGKRLRPFLVVESAAVFGVPREAALLVGAALECIHCYSLIHDDLPAMDNSDLRRGRPTLHKKTDDATAILAGDGLLTLAFDIVTRDEIHRDANVRLLLTRALARCAGIGGMVGGQILDLAGEGRFGGNEPIDVARIQQMKTGALLRYGCIAGAILGQASQKEYQALDDYGRALGEAFQIADDLLDVEGDAAALGKPAGADAALGKTTFVTQLGIEGAKQRVRDLLARADSAVSIFGDRAAVLQAAARFVAERKN
;
A
#
# COMPACT_ATOMS: atom_id res chain seq x y z
N MET A 1 28.78 9.92 -7.01
CA MET A 1 27.82 9.37 -6.02
C MET A 1 26.63 10.30 -5.96
N THR A 2 25.66 10.08 -6.84
CA THR A 2 24.42 10.84 -7.05
C THR A 2 23.28 10.17 -6.31
N GLY A 3 23.43 9.95 -4.99
CA GLY A 3 22.38 9.36 -4.17
C GLY A 3 21.40 10.44 -3.69
N THR A 4 20.10 10.13 -3.67
CA THR A 4 19.10 10.99 -3.00
C THR A 4 19.43 11.05 -1.51
N SER A 5 19.64 12.25 -0.97
CA SER A 5 19.89 12.40 0.47
C SER A 5 18.63 11.99 1.28
N PRO A 6 18.76 11.51 2.54
CA PRO A 6 17.61 11.22 3.38
C PRO A 6 16.66 12.42 3.55
N SER A 7 17.21 13.64 3.59
CA SER A 7 16.41 14.87 3.69
C SER A 7 15.61 15.15 2.41
N ASP A 8 16.21 14.94 1.23
CA ASP A 8 15.51 15.14 -0.04
C ASP A 8 14.45 14.07 -0.28
N PHE A 9 14.73 12.83 0.12
CA PHE A 9 13.75 11.75 0.10
C PHE A 9 12.53 12.10 0.97
N ALA A 10 12.77 12.50 2.23
CA ALA A 10 11.70 12.85 3.16
C ALA A 10 10.83 13.99 2.61
N LYS A 11 11.44 15.06 2.06
CA LYS A 11 10.70 16.16 1.42
C LYS A 11 9.83 15.70 0.26
N ARG A 12 10.30 14.77 -0.57
CA ARG A 12 9.50 14.22 -1.68
C ARG A 12 8.35 13.34 -1.18
N LEU A 13 8.59 12.56 -0.14
CA LEU A 13 7.58 11.73 0.50
C LEU A 13 6.47 12.61 1.10
N ASP A 14 6.84 13.61 1.92
CA ASP A 14 5.92 14.56 2.54
C ASP A 14 5.13 15.34 1.48
N LYS A 15 5.82 15.86 0.46
CA LYS A 15 5.14 16.54 -0.65
C LYS A 15 4.12 15.64 -1.36
N THR A 16 4.47 14.38 -1.59
CA THR A 16 3.55 13.43 -2.24
C THR A 16 2.37 13.09 -1.32
N ALA A 17 2.59 13.04 -0.01
CA ALA A 17 1.53 12.88 0.96
C ALA A 17 0.55 14.07 0.92
N ASP A 18 1.06 15.31 0.98
CA ASP A 18 0.26 16.53 0.92
C ASP A 18 -0.53 16.65 -0.40
N ASP A 19 0.14 16.40 -1.53
CA ASP A 19 -0.50 16.45 -2.85
C ASP A 19 -1.61 15.38 -2.98
N THR A 20 -1.38 14.18 -2.43
CA THR A 20 -2.37 13.09 -2.42
C THR A 20 -3.55 13.42 -1.52
N GLU A 21 -3.30 13.97 -0.34
CA GLU A 21 -4.30 14.42 0.61
C GLU A 21 -5.23 15.46 -0.02
N ALA A 22 -4.64 16.50 -0.63
CA ALA A 22 -5.40 17.53 -1.32
C ALA A 22 -6.20 16.99 -2.52
N LEU A 23 -5.63 16.04 -3.27
CA LEU A 23 -6.32 15.38 -4.38
C LEU A 23 -7.50 14.53 -3.90
N LEU A 24 -7.32 13.71 -2.86
CA LEU A 24 -8.40 12.93 -2.27
C LEU A 24 -9.52 13.83 -1.73
N GLY A 25 -9.17 14.97 -1.12
CA GLY A 25 -10.14 15.97 -0.68
C GLY A 25 -11.02 16.49 -1.83
N ARG A 26 -10.44 16.71 -3.02
CA ARG A 26 -11.19 17.10 -4.22
C ARG A 26 -12.02 15.96 -4.81
N LEU A 27 -11.46 14.75 -4.89
CA LEU A 27 -12.17 13.58 -5.43
C LEU A 27 -13.37 13.19 -4.57
N LEU A 28 -13.26 13.41 -3.26
CA LEU A 28 -14.31 13.20 -2.27
C LEU A 28 -15.09 14.49 -1.97
N SER A 29 -15.22 15.44 -2.90
CA SER A 29 -16.09 16.61 -2.71
C SER A 29 -17.57 16.21 -2.65
N ASP A 30 -18.44 17.12 -2.20
CA ASP A 30 -19.90 16.90 -2.22
C ASP A 30 -20.50 17.05 -3.64
N ASP A 31 -19.69 17.39 -4.64
CA ASP A 31 -20.15 17.59 -6.02
C ASP A 31 -20.58 16.26 -6.63
N ILE A 32 -21.78 16.23 -7.19
CA ILE A 32 -22.33 15.07 -7.90
C ILE A 32 -21.74 15.05 -9.31
N LEU A 33 -21.09 13.93 -9.68
CA LEU A 33 -20.50 13.76 -11.02
C LEU A 33 -21.54 13.31 -12.04
N HIS A 34 -21.14 13.31 -13.33
CA HIS A 34 -21.94 12.70 -14.39
C HIS A 34 -22.24 11.23 -14.05
N ASP A 35 -23.45 10.78 -14.35
CA ASP A 35 -23.99 9.44 -14.01
C ASP A 35 -24.21 9.13 -12.52
N GLU A 36 -23.84 10.03 -11.60
CA GLU A 36 -24.20 9.91 -10.18
C GLU A 36 -25.61 10.47 -9.91
N ILE A 37 -26.31 9.87 -8.95
CA ILE A 37 -27.63 10.33 -8.50
C ILE A 37 -27.52 11.24 -7.27
N ALA A 38 -26.75 10.82 -6.27
CA ALA A 38 -26.53 11.56 -5.03
C ALA A 38 -25.29 11.06 -4.29
N ARG A 39 -24.72 11.93 -3.43
CA ARG A 39 -23.64 11.60 -2.49
C ARG A 39 -24.15 11.70 -1.05
N PRO A 40 -24.61 10.61 -0.42
CA PRO A 40 -25.17 10.67 0.92
C PRO A 40 -24.14 11.18 1.94
N LYS A 41 -24.47 12.25 2.67
CA LYS A 41 -23.54 12.91 3.61
C LYS A 41 -22.88 11.93 4.58
N ARG A 42 -23.64 10.97 5.13
CA ARG A 42 -23.13 9.97 6.07
C ARG A 42 -22.01 9.11 5.47
N LEU A 43 -22.17 8.69 4.21
CA LEU A 43 -21.16 7.92 3.50
C LEU A 43 -19.92 8.78 3.21
N MET A 44 -20.14 10.00 2.71
CA MET A 44 -19.05 10.93 2.39
C MET A 44 -18.20 11.28 3.62
N ASP A 45 -18.84 11.57 4.76
CA ASP A 45 -18.14 11.85 6.01
C ASP A 45 -17.33 10.64 6.48
N ALA A 46 -17.86 9.42 6.33
CA ALA A 46 -17.19 8.17 6.70
C ALA A 46 -15.98 7.87 5.82
N MET A 47 -16.12 8.03 4.49
CA MET A 47 -15.01 7.86 3.54
C MET A 47 -13.89 8.87 3.85
N ARG A 48 -14.24 10.16 4.01
CA ARG A 48 -13.29 11.22 4.37
C ARG A 48 -12.60 10.96 5.70
N TYR A 49 -13.33 10.48 6.72
CA TYR A 49 -12.76 10.19 8.04
C TYR A 49 -11.60 9.19 7.96
N SER A 50 -11.74 8.16 7.14
CA SER A 50 -10.78 7.06 7.00
C SER A 50 -9.70 7.31 5.96
N SER A 51 -9.97 8.13 4.93
CA SER A 51 -9.04 8.39 3.85
C SER A 51 -8.23 9.68 4.00
N LEU A 52 -8.71 10.65 4.78
CA LEU A 52 -8.06 11.95 5.01
C LEU A 52 -7.43 12.05 6.41
N ASN A 53 -6.57 13.04 6.57
CA ASN A 53 -5.82 13.39 7.78
C ASN A 53 -4.79 12.33 8.19
N GLY A 54 -3.93 11.94 7.23
CA GLY A 54 -2.60 11.41 7.55
C GLY A 54 -2.24 10.06 6.91
N GLY A 55 -1.13 9.50 7.39
CA GLY A 55 -0.44 8.35 6.79
C GLY A 55 0.73 8.79 5.93
N LYS A 56 1.78 7.95 5.85
CA LYS A 56 3.02 8.25 5.11
C LYS A 56 2.83 8.34 3.59
N ARG A 57 1.67 7.88 3.07
CA ARG A 57 1.33 7.80 1.64
C ARG A 57 2.43 7.15 0.77
N LEU A 58 3.09 6.12 1.32
CA LEU A 58 4.15 5.39 0.63
C LEU A 58 3.67 4.77 -0.70
N ARG A 59 2.44 4.26 -0.73
CA ARG A 59 1.84 3.64 -1.93
C ARG A 59 1.69 4.66 -3.08
N PRO A 60 1.04 5.83 -2.87
CA PRO A 60 1.05 6.94 -3.84
C PRO A 60 2.46 7.37 -4.25
N PHE A 61 3.38 7.49 -3.28
CA PHE A 61 4.76 7.86 -3.54
C PHE A 61 5.46 6.89 -4.50
N LEU A 62 5.28 5.58 -4.33
CA LEU A 62 5.84 4.58 -5.24
C LEU A 62 5.29 4.72 -6.66
N VAL A 63 4.00 5.03 -6.84
CA VAL A 63 3.42 5.29 -8.16
C VAL A 63 4.09 6.48 -8.82
N VAL A 64 4.16 7.59 -8.09
CA VAL A 64 4.68 8.87 -8.56
C VAL A 64 6.15 8.76 -8.96
N GLU A 65 7.00 8.20 -8.10
CA GLU A 65 8.43 8.10 -8.36
C GLU A 65 8.76 7.01 -9.39
N SER A 66 7.97 5.92 -9.46
CA SER A 66 8.13 4.91 -10.53
C SER A 66 7.72 5.47 -11.89
N ALA A 67 6.68 6.30 -11.95
CA ALA A 67 6.25 6.96 -13.17
C ALA A 67 7.24 8.06 -13.62
N ALA A 68 7.86 8.75 -12.66
CA ALA A 68 8.88 9.78 -12.92
C ALA A 68 10.10 9.23 -13.67
N VAL A 69 10.45 7.95 -13.46
CA VAL A 69 11.51 7.26 -14.22
C VAL A 69 11.26 7.34 -15.73
N PHE A 70 10.00 7.31 -16.16
CA PHE A 70 9.61 7.35 -17.58
C PHE A 70 9.19 8.75 -18.06
N GLY A 71 9.32 9.78 -17.22
CA GLY A 71 8.92 11.15 -17.56
C GLY A 71 7.41 11.35 -17.64
N VAL A 72 6.62 10.48 -16.98
CA VAL A 72 5.16 10.63 -16.91
C VAL A 72 4.81 11.91 -16.12
N PRO A 73 3.80 12.69 -16.56
CA PRO A 73 3.31 13.84 -15.80
C PRO A 73 2.91 13.46 -14.37
N ARG A 74 3.37 14.23 -13.38
CA ARG A 74 3.16 13.93 -11.96
C ARG A 74 1.68 13.85 -11.61
N GLU A 75 0.85 14.71 -12.21
CA GLU A 75 -0.59 14.80 -11.97
C GLU A 75 -1.32 13.50 -12.35
N ALA A 76 -0.94 12.90 -13.47
CA ALA A 76 -1.46 11.60 -13.91
C ALA A 76 -1.06 10.49 -12.93
N ALA A 77 0.20 10.48 -12.50
CA ALA A 77 0.69 9.50 -11.52
C ALA A 77 0.03 9.67 -10.14
N LEU A 78 -0.24 10.92 -9.71
CA LEU A 78 -0.96 11.20 -8.47
C LEU A 78 -2.40 10.69 -8.49
N LEU A 79 -3.11 10.76 -9.63
CA LEU A 79 -4.45 10.17 -9.76
C LEU A 79 -4.42 8.64 -9.58
N VAL A 80 -3.46 7.96 -10.21
CA VAL A 80 -3.27 6.51 -10.02
C VAL A 80 -2.86 6.19 -8.57
N GLY A 81 -2.02 7.04 -7.96
CA GLY A 81 -1.66 6.96 -6.55
C GLY A 81 -2.87 7.12 -5.62
N ALA A 82 -3.75 8.07 -5.89
CA ALA A 82 -4.98 8.29 -5.13
C ALA A 82 -5.94 7.08 -5.23
N ALA A 83 -6.09 6.50 -6.43
CA ALA A 83 -6.85 5.25 -6.60
C ALA A 83 -6.28 4.11 -5.73
N LEU A 84 -4.96 3.93 -5.74
CA LEU A 84 -4.28 2.94 -4.90
C LEU A 84 -4.45 3.22 -3.40
N GLU A 85 -4.45 4.48 -2.99
CA GLU A 85 -4.67 4.86 -1.60
C GLU A 85 -6.13 4.65 -1.18
N CYS A 86 -7.11 4.84 -2.06
CA CYS A 86 -8.50 4.42 -1.82
C CYS A 86 -8.59 2.90 -1.56
N ILE A 87 -7.87 2.10 -2.36
CA ILE A 87 -7.74 0.64 -2.14
C ILE A 87 -7.16 0.33 -0.75
N HIS A 88 -6.08 1.01 -0.38
CA HIS A 88 -5.46 0.83 0.92
C HIS A 88 -6.38 1.25 2.08
N CYS A 89 -7.07 2.38 1.94
CA CYS A 89 -7.97 2.87 2.98
C CYS A 89 -9.17 1.95 3.17
N TYR A 90 -9.79 1.42 2.10
CA TYR A 90 -10.88 0.44 2.30
C TYR A 90 -10.38 -0.79 3.03
N SER A 91 -9.18 -1.28 2.67
CA SER A 91 -8.68 -2.53 3.24
C SER A 91 -8.56 -2.41 4.75
N LEU A 92 -8.08 -1.27 5.24
CA LEU A 92 -7.97 -0.98 6.67
C LEU A 92 -9.34 -0.84 7.35
N ILE A 93 -10.31 -0.19 6.71
CA ILE A 93 -11.67 -0.05 7.27
C ILE A 93 -12.29 -1.43 7.51
N HIS A 94 -12.17 -2.33 6.53
CA HIS A 94 -12.73 -3.67 6.63
C HIS A 94 -11.92 -4.56 7.58
N ASP A 95 -10.59 -4.50 7.56
CA ASP A 95 -9.69 -5.20 8.49
C ASP A 95 -10.01 -4.88 9.95
N ASP A 96 -10.42 -3.64 10.25
CA ASP A 96 -10.77 -3.20 11.59
C ASP A 96 -12.14 -3.72 12.10
N LEU A 97 -13.01 -4.27 11.26
CA LEU A 97 -14.38 -4.66 11.64
C LEU A 97 -14.41 -5.76 12.71
N PRO A 98 -15.52 -5.89 13.48
CA PRO A 98 -15.65 -6.93 14.51
C PRO A 98 -15.48 -8.37 14.01
N ALA A 99 -15.87 -8.65 12.77
CA ALA A 99 -15.71 -9.97 12.15
C ALA A 99 -14.27 -10.24 11.64
N MET A 100 -13.41 -9.22 11.65
CA MET A 100 -12.02 -9.24 11.19
C MET A 100 -11.12 -9.07 12.43
N ASP A 101 -10.30 -8.02 12.54
CA ASP A 101 -9.40 -7.83 13.68
C ASP A 101 -10.08 -7.20 14.90
N ASN A 102 -11.31 -6.70 14.76
CA ASN A 102 -12.08 -6.05 15.82
C ASN A 102 -11.29 -4.95 16.55
N SER A 103 -10.57 -4.13 15.78
CA SER A 103 -9.68 -3.11 16.33
C SER A 103 -10.45 -1.86 16.77
N ASP A 104 -10.17 -1.37 17.98
CA ASP A 104 -10.82 -0.17 18.53
C ASP A 104 -10.19 1.13 18.02
N LEU A 105 -8.89 1.11 17.75
CA LEU A 105 -8.11 2.29 17.35
C LEU A 105 -7.27 2.04 16.09
N ARG A 106 -7.14 3.06 15.25
CA ARG A 106 -6.20 3.12 14.13
C ARG A 106 -5.59 4.51 14.03
N ARG A 107 -4.25 4.57 13.94
CA ARG A 107 -3.47 5.83 13.88
C ARG A 107 -3.85 6.80 15.03
N GLY A 108 -4.05 6.26 16.24
CA GLY A 108 -4.42 7.02 17.44
C GLY A 108 -5.86 7.56 17.46
N ARG A 109 -6.72 7.15 16.53
CA ARG A 109 -8.14 7.56 16.45
C ARG A 109 -9.06 6.34 16.51
N PRO A 110 -10.32 6.48 16.96
CA PRO A 110 -11.31 5.41 16.87
C PRO A 110 -11.42 4.87 15.44
N THR A 111 -11.47 3.56 15.27
CA THR A 111 -11.77 2.94 13.98
C THR A 111 -13.17 3.35 13.51
N LEU A 112 -13.43 3.26 12.20
CA LEU A 112 -14.65 3.81 11.62
C LEU A 112 -15.92 3.17 12.22
N HIS A 113 -15.91 1.85 12.43
CA HIS A 113 -17.05 1.14 13.00
C HIS A 113 -17.33 1.55 14.46
N LYS A 114 -16.29 1.87 15.25
CA LYS A 114 -16.44 2.44 16.60
C LYS A 114 -16.94 3.87 16.59
N LYS A 115 -16.51 4.67 15.61
CA LYS A 115 -16.93 6.08 15.48
C LYS A 115 -18.38 6.20 15.00
N THR A 116 -18.84 5.22 14.22
CA THR A 116 -20.14 5.22 13.56
C THR A 116 -20.91 3.93 13.88
N ASP A 117 -20.99 3.00 12.93
CA ASP A 117 -21.51 1.64 13.07
C ASP A 117 -20.93 0.75 11.97
N ASP A 118 -21.12 -0.56 12.11
CA ASP A 118 -20.60 -1.57 11.18
C ASP A 118 -21.12 -1.36 9.76
N ALA A 119 -22.40 -1.01 9.60
CA ALA A 119 -23.01 -0.79 8.28
C ALA A 119 -22.35 0.39 7.54
N THR A 120 -22.11 1.49 8.25
CA THR A 120 -21.41 2.67 7.69
C THR A 120 -19.97 2.33 7.33
N ALA A 121 -19.28 1.55 8.17
CA ALA A 121 -17.91 1.14 7.90
C ALA A 121 -17.80 0.22 6.68
N ILE A 122 -18.67 -0.78 6.57
CA ILE A 122 -18.75 -1.68 5.40
C ILE A 122 -18.95 -0.85 4.12
N LEU A 123 -19.98 0.00 4.09
CA LEU A 123 -20.31 0.79 2.90
C LEU A 123 -19.26 1.85 2.56
N ALA A 124 -18.56 2.42 3.54
CA ALA A 124 -17.45 3.33 3.28
C ALA A 124 -16.27 2.61 2.64
N GLY A 125 -15.98 1.37 3.06
CA GLY A 125 -15.00 0.52 2.40
C GLY A 125 -15.40 0.19 0.96
N ASP A 126 -16.64 -0.25 0.75
CA ASP A 126 -17.17 -0.58 -0.59
C ASP A 126 -17.14 0.64 -1.53
N GLY A 127 -17.47 1.82 -0.99
CA GLY A 127 -17.41 3.09 -1.69
C GLY A 127 -15.99 3.48 -2.11
N LEU A 128 -15.01 3.34 -1.21
CA LEU A 128 -13.60 3.62 -1.53
C LEU A 128 -13.03 2.62 -2.54
N LEU A 129 -13.38 1.33 -2.42
CA LEU A 129 -13.03 0.30 -3.39
C LEU A 129 -13.55 0.66 -4.79
N THR A 130 -14.81 1.05 -4.89
CA THR A 130 -15.44 1.37 -6.18
C THR A 130 -14.91 2.69 -6.75
N LEU A 131 -14.72 3.70 -5.91
CA LEU A 131 -14.14 4.99 -6.30
C LEU A 131 -12.72 4.82 -6.86
N ALA A 132 -11.92 3.89 -6.34
CA ALA A 132 -10.59 3.61 -6.90
C ALA A 132 -10.65 3.21 -8.39
N PHE A 133 -11.67 2.44 -8.78
CA PHE A 133 -11.87 2.01 -10.16
C PHE A 133 -12.46 3.11 -11.05
N ASP A 134 -13.29 4.00 -10.50
CA ASP A 134 -13.66 5.25 -11.18
C ASP A 134 -12.40 6.07 -11.49
N ILE A 135 -11.60 6.38 -10.47
CA ILE A 135 -10.40 7.22 -10.61
C ILE A 135 -9.43 6.65 -11.64
N VAL A 136 -9.09 5.35 -11.57
CA VAL A 136 -8.04 4.76 -12.42
C VAL A 136 -8.42 4.67 -13.91
N THR A 137 -9.71 4.85 -14.24
CA THR A 137 -10.22 4.80 -15.62
C THR A 137 -10.37 6.18 -16.28
N ARG A 138 -10.13 7.26 -15.53
CA ARG A 138 -10.25 8.65 -15.98
C ARG A 138 -9.31 9.03 -17.12
N ASP A 139 -9.82 9.81 -18.07
CA ASP A 139 -9.05 10.28 -19.24
C ASP A 139 -7.87 11.18 -18.85
N GLU A 140 -7.96 11.86 -17.69
CA GLU A 140 -6.91 12.69 -17.12
C GLU A 140 -5.63 11.91 -16.76
N ILE A 141 -5.74 10.58 -16.55
CA ILE A 141 -4.59 9.73 -16.28
C ILE A 141 -3.78 9.49 -17.55
N HIS A 142 -4.45 9.15 -18.65
CA HIS A 142 -3.77 8.82 -19.89
C HIS A 142 -4.75 8.86 -21.07
N ARG A 143 -4.34 9.41 -22.22
CA ARG A 143 -5.20 9.48 -23.41
C ARG A 143 -5.48 8.11 -24.04
N ASP A 144 -4.49 7.22 -24.03
CA ASP A 144 -4.67 5.84 -24.50
C ASP A 144 -5.47 5.02 -23.48
N ALA A 145 -6.66 4.58 -23.87
CA ALA A 145 -7.52 3.72 -23.07
C ALA A 145 -6.88 2.37 -22.72
N ASN A 146 -5.97 1.84 -23.56
CA ASN A 146 -5.27 0.60 -23.25
C ASN A 146 -4.39 0.71 -22.01
N VAL A 147 -3.73 1.85 -21.80
CA VAL A 147 -2.94 2.12 -20.59
C VAL A 147 -3.86 2.10 -19.37
N ARG A 148 -5.01 2.77 -19.44
CA ARG A 148 -6.02 2.79 -18.35
C ARG A 148 -6.58 1.39 -18.07
N LEU A 149 -6.86 0.60 -19.10
CA LEU A 149 -7.30 -0.80 -18.97
C LEU A 149 -6.23 -1.68 -18.31
N LEU A 150 -4.95 -1.50 -18.65
CA LEU A 150 -3.85 -2.24 -18.05
C LEU A 150 -3.65 -1.88 -16.57
N LEU A 151 -3.72 -0.59 -16.22
CA LEU A 151 -3.71 -0.12 -14.83
C LEU A 151 -4.85 -0.74 -14.03
N THR A 152 -6.08 -0.64 -14.57
CA THR A 152 -7.30 -1.20 -13.96
C THR A 152 -7.15 -2.71 -13.70
N ARG A 153 -6.68 -3.46 -14.70
CA ARG A 153 -6.49 -4.91 -14.58
C ARG A 153 -5.41 -5.26 -13.56
N ALA A 154 -4.31 -4.52 -13.53
CA ALA A 154 -3.24 -4.72 -12.56
C ALA A 154 -3.73 -4.42 -11.14
N LEU A 155 -4.49 -3.33 -10.94
CA LEU A 155 -5.06 -2.96 -9.65
C LEU A 155 -6.02 -4.04 -9.16
N ALA A 156 -6.95 -4.50 -10.01
CA ALA A 156 -7.91 -5.55 -9.67
C ALA A 156 -7.22 -6.87 -9.26
N ARG A 157 -6.14 -7.26 -9.96
CA ARG A 157 -5.39 -8.48 -9.64
C ARG A 157 -4.60 -8.34 -8.33
N CYS A 158 -4.01 -7.17 -8.07
CA CYS A 158 -3.24 -6.91 -6.86
C CYS A 158 -4.13 -6.69 -5.62
N ALA A 159 -5.31 -6.10 -5.76
CA ALA A 159 -6.24 -5.87 -4.66
C ALA A 159 -7.16 -7.08 -4.40
N GLY A 160 -7.53 -7.83 -5.44
CA GLY A 160 -8.56 -8.87 -5.37
C GLY A 160 -8.07 -10.26 -4.97
N ILE A 161 -8.72 -11.28 -5.55
CA ILE A 161 -8.62 -12.69 -5.16
C ILE A 161 -7.22 -13.30 -5.22
N GLY A 162 -6.39 -12.86 -6.17
CA GLY A 162 -5.01 -13.32 -6.34
C GLY A 162 -3.98 -12.44 -5.63
N GLY A 163 -4.44 -11.41 -4.92
CA GLY A 163 -3.61 -10.44 -4.22
C GLY A 163 -4.14 -10.20 -2.81
N MET A 164 -4.32 -8.94 -2.43
CA MET A 164 -4.60 -8.53 -1.04
C MET A 164 -5.76 -9.28 -0.39
N VAL A 165 -6.93 -9.36 -1.04
CA VAL A 165 -8.10 -10.06 -0.46
C VAL A 165 -7.82 -11.56 -0.28
N GLY A 166 -7.17 -12.20 -1.26
CA GLY A 166 -6.74 -13.60 -1.11
C GLY A 166 -5.75 -13.78 0.03
N GLY A 167 -4.80 -12.86 0.17
CA GLY A 167 -3.84 -12.84 1.28
C GLY A 167 -4.52 -12.67 2.64
N GLN A 168 -5.56 -11.84 2.71
CA GLN A 168 -6.36 -11.67 3.92
C GLN A 168 -7.06 -12.96 4.34
N ILE A 169 -7.64 -13.72 3.40
CA ILE A 169 -8.25 -15.02 3.71
C ILE A 169 -7.21 -16.02 4.23
N LEU A 170 -6.02 -16.05 3.64
CA LEU A 170 -4.94 -16.92 4.10
C LEU A 170 -4.43 -16.51 5.49
N ASP A 171 -4.39 -15.21 5.80
CA ASP A 171 -4.02 -14.69 7.13
C ASP A 171 -5.03 -15.15 8.20
N LEU A 172 -6.34 -14.97 7.94
CA LEU A 172 -7.41 -15.44 8.82
C LEU A 172 -7.40 -16.98 9.00
N ALA A 173 -7.05 -17.72 7.95
CA ALA A 173 -6.87 -19.17 8.03
C ALA A 173 -5.67 -19.53 8.91
N GLY A 174 -4.57 -18.78 8.83
CA GLY A 174 -3.39 -18.93 9.68
C GLY A 174 -3.66 -18.65 11.16
N GLU A 175 -4.65 -17.81 11.47
CA GLU A 175 -5.16 -17.60 12.83
C GLU A 175 -6.06 -18.75 13.33
N GLY A 176 -6.29 -19.79 12.51
CA GLY A 176 -7.12 -20.94 12.86
C GLY A 176 -8.63 -20.70 12.79
N ARG A 177 -9.09 -19.56 12.21
CA ARG A 177 -10.52 -19.20 12.16
C ARG A 177 -11.42 -20.20 11.46
N PHE A 178 -10.86 -21.04 10.59
CA PHE A 178 -11.60 -22.02 9.80
C PHE A 178 -11.35 -23.47 10.25
N GLY A 179 -10.72 -23.70 11.41
CA GLY A 179 -10.52 -25.03 11.98
C GLY A 179 -9.56 -25.94 11.19
N GLY A 180 -8.80 -25.39 10.23
CA GLY A 180 -7.81 -26.10 9.44
C GLY A 180 -6.41 -26.08 10.06
N ASN A 181 -5.64 -27.15 9.86
CA ASN A 181 -4.23 -27.29 10.28
C ASN A 181 -3.26 -27.21 9.08
N GLU A 182 -3.60 -26.45 8.04
CA GLU A 182 -2.72 -26.33 6.88
C GLU A 182 -1.44 -25.56 7.24
N PRO A 183 -0.27 -25.95 6.71
CA PRO A 183 0.98 -25.22 6.96
C PRO A 183 0.87 -23.75 6.52
N ILE A 184 1.22 -22.82 7.41
CA ILE A 184 1.17 -21.38 7.15
C ILE A 184 2.36 -20.97 6.27
N ASP A 185 2.10 -20.65 5.01
CA ASP A 185 3.07 -20.02 4.10
C ASP A 185 3.08 -18.49 4.33
N VAL A 186 3.79 -18.07 5.38
CA VAL A 186 3.92 -16.66 5.78
C VAL A 186 4.41 -15.79 4.62
N ALA A 187 5.36 -16.29 3.82
CA ALA A 187 5.87 -15.54 2.69
C ALA A 187 4.78 -15.25 1.65
N ARG A 188 3.93 -16.24 1.34
CA ARG A 188 2.80 -16.05 0.43
C ARG A 188 1.74 -15.12 1.00
N ILE A 189 1.37 -15.28 2.26
CA ILE A 189 0.42 -14.38 2.93
C ILE A 189 0.89 -12.94 2.79
N GLN A 190 2.15 -12.67 3.12
CA GLN A 190 2.69 -11.32 3.14
C GLN A 190 2.90 -10.74 1.73
N GLN A 191 3.31 -11.56 0.76
CA GLN A 191 3.37 -11.15 -0.64
C GLN A 191 1.98 -10.75 -1.18
N MET A 192 0.92 -11.42 -0.72
CA MET A 192 -0.45 -11.14 -1.14
C MET A 192 -1.06 -9.97 -0.37
N LYS A 193 -1.17 -10.06 0.96
CA LYS A 193 -1.84 -9.10 1.86
C LYS A 193 -1.19 -7.71 1.79
N THR A 194 0.14 -7.64 1.87
CA THR A 194 0.86 -6.36 1.94
C THR A 194 1.62 -6.05 0.64
N GLY A 195 2.39 -7.03 0.15
CA GLY A 195 3.31 -6.85 -0.98
C GLY A 195 2.62 -6.52 -2.30
N ALA A 196 1.42 -7.06 -2.56
CA ALA A 196 0.73 -6.91 -3.84
C ALA A 196 0.42 -5.45 -4.18
N LEU A 197 0.01 -4.64 -3.20
CA LEU A 197 -0.28 -3.22 -3.41
C LEU A 197 0.98 -2.34 -3.51
N LEU A 198 2.04 -2.67 -2.78
CA LEU A 198 3.34 -2.00 -2.91
C LEU A 198 3.96 -2.27 -4.30
N ARG A 199 3.87 -3.53 -4.74
CA ARG A 199 4.24 -3.94 -6.10
C ARG A 199 3.42 -3.21 -7.15
N TYR A 200 2.09 -3.10 -6.98
CA TYR A 200 1.25 -2.31 -7.88
C TYR A 200 1.74 -0.86 -7.97
N GLY A 201 2.09 -0.24 -6.84
CA GLY A 201 2.69 1.09 -6.80
C GLY A 201 3.88 1.23 -7.75
N CYS A 202 4.72 0.21 -7.84
CA CYS A 202 5.88 0.22 -8.72
C CYS A 202 5.51 -0.01 -10.19
N ILE A 203 4.79 -1.09 -10.49
CA ILE A 203 4.46 -1.46 -11.88
C ILE A 203 3.47 -0.50 -12.55
N ALA A 204 2.69 0.26 -11.78
CA ALA A 204 1.82 1.30 -12.30
C ALA A 204 2.63 2.38 -13.05
N GLY A 205 3.82 2.73 -12.55
CA GLY A 205 4.74 3.64 -13.24
C GLY A 205 5.20 3.11 -14.60
N ALA A 206 5.51 1.80 -14.67
CA ALA A 206 5.88 1.15 -15.94
C ALA A 206 4.72 1.16 -16.95
N ILE A 207 3.50 0.90 -16.49
CA ILE A 207 2.31 0.90 -17.34
C ILE A 207 2.03 2.33 -17.85
N LEU A 208 2.08 3.34 -16.97
CA LEU A 208 1.91 4.75 -17.33
C LEU A 208 2.96 5.22 -18.33
N GLY A 209 4.21 4.80 -18.15
CA GLY A 209 5.33 5.13 -19.03
C GLY A 209 5.36 4.33 -20.33
N GLN A 210 4.40 3.43 -20.56
CA GLN A 210 4.38 2.49 -21.68
C GLN A 210 5.73 1.74 -21.84
N ALA A 211 6.28 1.33 -20.72
CA ALA A 211 7.62 0.77 -20.62
C ALA A 211 7.79 -0.52 -21.44
N SER A 212 9.01 -0.80 -21.86
CA SER A 212 9.35 -2.09 -22.46
C SER A 212 9.14 -3.25 -21.46
N GLN A 213 9.02 -4.48 -21.96
CA GLN A 213 8.88 -5.65 -21.10
C GLN A 213 10.02 -5.80 -20.09
N LYS A 214 11.25 -5.42 -20.48
CA LYS A 214 12.43 -5.47 -19.61
C LYS A 214 12.34 -4.46 -18.47
N GLU A 215 11.90 -3.25 -18.76
CA GLU A 215 11.72 -2.18 -17.77
C GLU A 215 10.52 -2.46 -16.84
N TYR A 216 9.44 -3.03 -17.37
CA TYR A 216 8.34 -3.52 -16.54
C TYR A 216 8.82 -4.59 -15.56
N GLN A 217 9.61 -5.58 -16.03
CA GLN A 217 10.13 -6.63 -15.15
C GLN A 217 11.07 -6.07 -14.09
N ALA A 218 11.89 -5.07 -14.41
CA ALA A 218 12.73 -4.39 -13.43
C ALA A 218 11.92 -3.76 -12.28
N LEU A 219 10.82 -3.06 -12.59
CA LEU A 219 9.93 -2.51 -11.55
C LEU A 219 9.08 -3.58 -10.85
N ASP A 220 8.78 -4.69 -11.51
CA ASP A 220 8.16 -5.85 -10.90
C ASP A 220 9.04 -6.47 -9.81
N ASP A 221 10.28 -6.78 -10.16
CA ASP A 221 11.27 -7.40 -9.26
C ASP A 221 11.59 -6.46 -8.09
N TYR A 222 11.75 -5.16 -8.37
CA TYR A 222 11.90 -4.13 -7.34
C TYR A 222 10.70 -4.10 -6.39
N GLY A 223 9.48 -4.03 -6.92
CA GLY A 223 8.26 -3.94 -6.11
C GLY A 223 8.03 -5.18 -5.23
N ARG A 224 8.37 -6.38 -5.75
CA ARG A 224 8.34 -7.62 -4.98
C ARG A 224 9.37 -7.61 -3.83
N ALA A 225 10.61 -7.22 -4.13
CA ALA A 225 11.66 -7.15 -3.11
C ALA A 225 11.34 -6.11 -2.03
N LEU A 226 10.87 -4.93 -2.43
CA LEU A 226 10.43 -3.86 -1.54
C LEU A 226 9.27 -4.30 -0.63
N GLY A 227 8.26 -4.97 -1.21
CA GLY A 227 7.10 -5.46 -0.46
C GLY A 227 7.47 -6.48 0.61
N GLU A 228 8.36 -7.42 0.28
CA GLU A 228 8.87 -8.41 1.25
C GLU A 228 9.72 -7.73 2.33
N ALA A 229 10.60 -6.80 1.95
CA ALA A 229 11.44 -6.06 2.91
C ALA A 229 10.58 -5.21 3.87
N PHE A 230 9.51 -4.60 3.37
CA PHE A 230 8.57 -3.82 4.18
C PHE A 230 7.99 -4.64 5.33
N GLN A 231 7.57 -5.86 5.04
CA GLN A 231 6.96 -6.71 6.04
C GLN A 231 7.97 -7.24 7.05
N ILE A 232 9.14 -7.69 6.60
CA ILE A 232 10.18 -8.17 7.52
C ILE A 232 10.63 -7.03 8.45
N ALA A 233 10.70 -5.80 7.95
CA ALA A 233 10.96 -4.62 8.77
C ALA A 233 9.83 -4.34 9.77
N ASP A 234 8.56 -4.56 9.40
CA ASP A 234 7.42 -4.43 10.32
C ASP A 234 7.48 -5.48 11.45
N ASP A 235 7.75 -6.74 11.09
CA ASP A 235 7.89 -7.85 12.03
C ASP A 235 9.08 -7.61 12.99
N LEU A 236 10.21 -7.10 12.48
CA LEU A 236 11.37 -6.73 13.30
C LEU A 236 11.05 -5.58 14.26
N LEU A 237 10.28 -4.58 13.80
CA LEU A 237 9.83 -3.47 14.65
C LEU A 237 8.88 -3.93 15.76
N ASP A 238 8.00 -4.90 15.51
CA ASP A 238 7.10 -5.46 16.55
C ASP A 238 7.88 -6.13 17.69
N VAL A 239 9.04 -6.72 17.38
CA VAL A 239 9.90 -7.46 18.32
C VAL A 239 10.93 -6.55 19.01
N GLU A 240 11.60 -5.66 18.26
CA GLU A 240 12.70 -4.84 18.77
C GLU A 240 12.28 -3.40 19.13
N GLY A 241 11.11 -2.94 18.69
CA GLY A 241 10.70 -1.55 18.81
C GLY A 241 10.20 -1.15 20.21
N ASP A 242 10.36 0.13 20.52
CA ASP A 242 9.76 0.73 21.71
C ASP A 242 8.23 0.81 21.53
N ALA A 243 7.46 0.25 22.48
CA ALA A 243 6.00 0.27 22.47
C ALA A 243 5.42 1.69 22.34
N ALA A 244 6.12 2.71 22.84
CA ALA A 244 5.71 4.11 22.70
C ALA A 244 5.84 4.64 21.25
N ALA A 245 6.81 4.14 20.48
CA ALA A 245 7.05 4.56 19.09
C ALA A 245 6.14 3.85 18.08
N LEU A 246 5.69 2.62 18.38
CA LEU A 246 4.89 1.78 17.50
C LEU A 246 3.38 2.10 17.54
N GLY A 247 2.90 2.77 18.60
CA GLY A 247 1.48 3.02 18.80
C GLY A 247 0.64 1.76 19.07
N LYS A 248 1.30 0.60 19.24
CA LYS A 248 0.77 -0.70 19.68
C LYS A 248 1.77 -1.34 20.68
N PRO A 249 1.35 -2.22 21.59
CA PRO A 249 2.27 -2.93 22.48
C PRO A 249 3.26 -3.78 21.66
N ALA A 250 4.55 -3.76 22.02
CA ALA A 250 5.54 -4.66 21.43
C ALA A 250 5.19 -6.13 21.76
N GLY A 251 5.42 -7.05 20.81
CA GLY A 251 5.10 -8.47 20.96
C GLY A 251 3.61 -8.81 20.82
N ALA A 252 2.81 -7.94 20.21
CA ALA A 252 1.39 -8.21 19.93
C ALA A 252 1.22 -9.46 19.05
N ASP A 253 2.13 -9.68 18.09
CA ASP A 253 2.06 -10.82 17.18
C ASP A 253 2.33 -12.15 17.91
N ALA A 254 3.26 -12.14 18.88
CA ALA A 254 3.54 -13.30 19.72
C ALA A 254 2.35 -13.63 20.65
N ALA A 255 1.67 -12.62 21.19
CA ALA A 255 0.47 -12.79 22.01
C ALA A 255 -0.72 -13.37 21.24
N LEU A 256 -0.77 -13.16 19.92
CA LEU A 256 -1.79 -13.70 19.01
C LEU A 256 -1.38 -15.04 18.37
N GLY A 257 -0.20 -15.58 18.71
CA GLY A 257 0.30 -16.83 18.13
C GLY A 257 0.59 -16.75 16.62
N LYS A 258 0.80 -15.55 16.08
CA LYS A 258 1.06 -15.36 14.64
C LYS A 258 2.46 -15.87 14.28
N THR A 259 2.55 -16.63 13.18
CA THR A 259 3.84 -17.01 12.60
C THR A 259 4.32 -15.85 11.71
N THR A 260 5.46 -15.25 12.06
CA THR A 260 6.07 -14.11 11.35
C THR A 260 7.41 -14.51 10.72
N PHE A 261 8.00 -13.65 9.87
CA PHE A 261 9.33 -13.92 9.34
C PHE A 261 10.39 -14.00 10.44
N VAL A 262 10.26 -13.19 11.49
CA VAL A 262 11.18 -13.22 12.63
C VAL A 262 11.07 -14.53 13.40
N THR A 263 9.86 -15.08 13.56
CA THR A 263 9.70 -16.40 14.20
C THR A 263 10.31 -17.54 13.37
N GLN A 264 10.31 -17.44 12.03
CA GLN A 264 10.86 -18.46 11.14
C GLN A 264 12.38 -18.36 10.96
N LEU A 265 12.91 -17.14 10.86
CA LEU A 265 14.32 -16.88 10.50
C LEU A 265 15.20 -16.49 11.69
N GLY A 266 14.58 -16.13 12.82
CA GLY A 266 15.25 -15.40 13.89
C GLY A 266 15.57 -13.94 13.50
N ILE A 267 15.90 -13.11 14.48
CA ILE A 267 16.19 -11.68 14.30
C ILE A 267 17.35 -11.46 13.30
N GLU A 268 18.47 -12.16 13.49
CA GLU A 268 19.64 -12.00 12.62
C GLU A 268 19.38 -12.50 11.19
N GLY A 269 18.63 -13.59 11.05
CA GLY A 269 18.21 -14.11 9.74
C GLY A 269 17.27 -13.15 9.02
N ALA A 270 16.31 -12.56 9.73
CA ALA A 270 15.42 -11.53 9.21
C ALA A 270 16.18 -10.26 8.77
N LYS A 271 17.14 -9.78 9.57
CA LYS A 271 18.01 -8.65 9.22
C LYS A 271 18.87 -8.96 7.98
N GLN A 272 19.41 -10.17 7.86
CA GLN A 272 20.14 -10.58 6.65
C GLN A 272 19.23 -10.63 5.44
N ARG A 273 18.01 -11.17 5.58
CA ARG A 273 17.04 -11.22 4.48
C ARG A 273 16.66 -9.83 3.97
N VAL A 274 16.49 -8.85 4.86
CA VAL A 274 16.26 -7.45 4.48
C VAL A 274 17.45 -6.91 3.66
N ARG A 275 18.70 -7.15 4.09
CA ARG A 275 19.89 -6.73 3.32
C ARG A 275 19.91 -7.34 1.92
N ASP A 276 19.59 -8.64 1.80
CA ASP A 276 19.55 -9.32 0.50
C ASP A 276 18.45 -8.75 -0.41
N LEU A 277 17.29 -8.43 0.16
CA LEU A 277 16.17 -7.81 -0.56
C LEU A 277 16.50 -6.40 -1.04
N LEU A 278 17.20 -5.60 -0.23
CA LEU A 278 17.70 -4.29 -0.65
C LEU A 278 18.68 -4.41 -1.82
N ALA A 279 19.63 -5.35 -1.76
CA ALA A 279 20.56 -5.59 -2.86
C ALA A 279 19.84 -6.03 -4.15
N ARG A 280 18.81 -6.88 -4.02
CA ARG A 280 17.95 -7.27 -5.15
C ARG A 280 17.17 -6.09 -5.72
N ALA A 281 16.58 -5.25 -4.87
CA ALA A 281 15.85 -4.05 -5.27
C ALA A 281 16.77 -3.08 -6.02
N ASP A 282 17.95 -2.78 -5.48
CA ASP A 282 18.95 -1.89 -6.09
C ASP A 282 19.42 -2.43 -7.46
N SER A 283 19.67 -3.74 -7.56
CA SER A 283 20.04 -4.40 -8.81
C SER A 283 18.93 -4.33 -9.86
N ALA A 284 17.68 -4.59 -9.47
CA ALA A 284 16.53 -4.60 -10.38
C ALA A 284 16.34 -3.24 -11.09
N VAL A 285 16.48 -2.13 -10.36
CA VAL A 285 16.29 -0.77 -10.91
C VAL A 285 17.55 -0.18 -11.56
N SER A 286 18.69 -0.89 -11.53
CA SER A 286 19.97 -0.39 -12.09
C SER A 286 19.89 -0.03 -13.57
N ILE A 287 18.98 -0.66 -14.32
CA ILE A 287 18.72 -0.37 -15.74
C ILE A 287 18.31 1.10 -15.99
N PHE A 288 17.74 1.77 -14.99
CA PHE A 288 17.28 3.15 -15.12
C PHE A 288 18.38 4.19 -14.82
N GLY A 289 19.58 3.74 -14.39
CA GLY A 289 20.69 4.61 -14.02
C GLY A 289 20.32 5.56 -12.88
N ASP A 290 20.78 6.82 -12.98
CA ASP A 290 20.53 7.85 -11.95
C ASP A 290 19.04 8.13 -11.70
N ARG A 291 18.15 7.82 -12.66
CA ARG A 291 16.70 7.99 -12.48
C ARG A 291 16.12 7.09 -11.39
N ALA A 292 16.80 5.99 -11.04
CA ALA A 292 16.37 5.10 -9.97
C ALA A 292 16.73 5.58 -8.55
N ALA A 293 17.50 6.67 -8.40
CA ALA A 293 18.07 7.06 -7.10
C ALA A 293 17.01 7.27 -6.00
N VAL A 294 15.81 7.76 -6.35
CA VAL A 294 14.72 7.94 -5.38
C VAL A 294 14.07 6.61 -5.01
N LEU A 295 13.94 5.67 -5.95
CA LEU A 295 13.43 4.32 -5.67
C LEU A 295 14.40 3.53 -4.78
N GLN A 296 15.71 3.63 -5.02
CA GLN A 296 16.72 3.03 -4.15
C GLN A 296 16.65 3.61 -2.72
N ALA A 297 16.45 4.92 -2.59
CA ALA A 297 16.22 5.56 -1.29
C ALA A 297 14.93 5.09 -0.62
N ALA A 298 13.85 4.86 -1.39
CA ALA A 298 12.60 4.33 -0.87
C ALA A 298 12.74 2.93 -0.27
N ALA A 299 13.52 2.05 -0.92
CA ALA A 299 13.78 0.72 -0.41
C ALA A 299 14.54 0.77 0.94
N ARG A 300 15.57 1.60 1.04
CA ARG A 300 16.32 1.81 2.28
C ARG A 300 15.43 2.39 3.39
N PHE A 301 14.63 3.40 3.07
CA PHE A 301 13.68 3.99 4.01
C PHE A 301 12.71 2.95 4.57
N VAL A 302 12.19 2.06 3.73
CA VAL A 302 11.29 0.98 4.15
C VAL A 302 11.97 0.00 5.09
N ALA A 303 13.23 -0.34 4.84
CA ALA A 303 14.01 -1.27 5.65
C ALA A 303 14.51 -0.66 6.98
N GLU A 304 14.74 0.65 7.03
CA GLU A 304 15.35 1.35 8.17
C GLU A 304 14.34 2.17 8.99
N ARG A 305 13.06 2.09 8.67
CA ARG A 305 12.02 2.87 9.35
C ARG A 305 11.97 2.53 10.85
N LYS A 306 11.70 3.55 11.67
CA LYS A 306 11.60 3.45 13.13
C LYS A 306 10.16 3.46 13.64
N ASN A 307 9.19 3.58 12.73
CA ASN A 307 7.74 3.62 12.93
C ASN A 307 7.04 3.36 11.60
#